data_AF-A0A1V5Q732-F1
#
_entry.id   AF-A0A1V5Q732-F1
#
_cell.length_a   1.000
_cell.length_b   1.000
_cell.length_c   1.000
_cell.angle_alpha   90.00
_cell.angle_beta   90.00
_cell.angle_gamma   90.00
#
_symmetry.space_group_name_H-M   'P 1'
#
loop_
_entity.id
_entity.type
_entity.pdbx_description
1 polymer ?
#
loop_
_entity_poly.entity_id
_entity_poly.type
_entity_poly.pdbx_seq_one_letter_code
_entity_poly.pdbx_strand_id
1 'polypeptide(L)'
;MKTKLLKALLTGIMAAGVVALSGCALSIPGLKTESHKEDDDKDKKDKDDKDSDKDKDDKEDEEGLGVLKKEALAYFGTTYGDHLGNGGDEAELLHAGRYTAECTDLDAYVVFEAKWDDDSVDYTVDDDMSFIRLEGDLSAFFTGEVEKMKADEFIKALEENYAVTYEFMQSGGTAYYVSADEYLHIELADKDDDSLIAVLEIACGENDKISSNSFCWLMEESEGDLSFSDIPSCFTFSSGAGGWSTDIEISEDGSFSGMFHDSDMGDPGNGYSNGTVYICNFSGRFSEPEATDVPFVYSMKLLELNVDDDAEVDSVEIIDEVRYVYSTPYGFEDADEFLLYLPGASLSDMTEACRSWIFISEDIFSEVPDGYYVLYNVGGEEGFTAEDVGTIWYRTCRYYYNDAYIQFTPSYYMGSYFNFFEDDDSPSSLSLDVPWDGKSSDPMECGIAWGDDDGSAFEVTVERLDGDAPDELDLRITVKCLTDPEYDFSTWGSNVPGEFEGILHEVKD
;
A
#
# COMPACT_ATOMS: atom_id res chain seq x y z
N MET A 1 -29.05 17.76 35.60
CA MET A 1 -29.32 18.02 34.17
C MET A 1 -28.23 17.33 33.35
N LYS A 2 -28.34 16.01 33.22
CA LYS A 2 -27.49 15.14 32.39
C LYS A 2 -28.31 13.86 32.19
N THR A 3 -29.13 13.85 31.15
CA THR A 3 -29.90 12.70 30.64
C THR A 3 -30.71 13.21 29.46
N LYS A 4 -30.17 13.06 28.25
CA LYS A 4 -30.85 13.05 26.94
C LYS A 4 -29.81 13.14 25.82
N LEU A 5 -29.13 12.03 25.55
CA LEU A 5 -28.44 11.82 24.27
C LEU A 5 -28.20 10.33 23.96
N LEU A 6 -29.16 9.46 24.36
CA LEU A 6 -29.11 8.03 24.07
C LEU A 6 -30.47 7.54 23.53
N LYS A 7 -31.02 8.23 22.52
CA LYS A 7 -32.38 7.95 22.03
C LYS A 7 -32.59 8.01 20.52
N ALA A 8 -31.55 7.87 19.73
CA ALA A 8 -31.67 7.70 18.29
C ALA A 8 -30.58 6.76 17.78
N LEU A 9 -30.79 5.45 17.93
CA LEU A 9 -30.10 4.45 17.09
C LEU A 9 -30.79 3.07 17.06
N LEU A 10 -31.63 2.70 18.03
CA LEU A 10 -32.37 1.44 17.96
C LEU A 10 -33.86 1.63 17.70
N THR A 11 -34.24 1.78 16.43
CA THR A 11 -35.52 1.26 15.95
C THR A 11 -35.43 0.98 14.45
N GLY A 12 -35.02 -0.24 14.09
CA GLY A 12 -35.15 -0.73 12.71
C GLY A 12 -34.13 -1.76 12.27
N ILE A 13 -34.12 -2.97 12.84
CA ILE A 13 -33.58 -4.14 12.15
C ILE A 13 -34.62 -5.26 12.24
N MET A 14 -35.34 -5.45 11.14
CA MET A 14 -35.96 -6.72 10.79
C MET A 14 -35.61 -6.98 9.32
N ALA A 15 -34.76 -7.99 9.12
CA ALA A 15 -34.58 -8.81 7.93
C ALA A 15 -34.40 -8.11 6.57
N ALA A 16 -33.13 -7.87 6.19
CA ALA A 16 -32.57 -8.04 4.85
C ALA A 16 -31.07 -7.73 4.95
N GLY A 17 -30.19 -8.61 4.44
CA GLY A 17 -28.76 -8.34 4.35
C GLY A 17 -28.50 -7.19 3.39
N VAL A 18 -27.77 -6.17 3.83
CA VAL A 18 -27.28 -5.06 3.00
C VAL A 18 -25.97 -4.54 3.60
N VAL A 19 -25.01 -4.38 2.69
CA VAL A 19 -23.69 -3.74 2.76
C VAL A 19 -23.72 -2.40 3.49
N ALA A 20 -22.70 -2.12 4.31
CA ALA A 20 -22.52 -0.83 4.96
C ALA A 20 -21.94 0.20 3.96
N LEU A 21 -22.75 1.21 3.60
CA LEU A 21 -22.34 2.37 2.81
C LEU A 21 -21.80 3.49 3.73
N SER A 22 -20.57 3.93 3.48
CA SER A 22 -19.97 5.13 4.08
C SER A 22 -20.51 6.41 3.45
N GLY A 23 -21.04 7.32 4.28
CA GLY A 23 -21.61 8.59 3.85
C GLY A 23 -20.59 9.74 3.87
N CYS A 24 -20.14 10.19 2.69
CA CYS A 24 -19.33 11.40 2.53
C CYS A 24 -20.20 12.57 2.02
N ALA A 25 -20.09 13.75 2.62
CA ALA A 25 -20.91 14.91 2.29
C ALA A 25 -20.24 15.84 1.26
N LEU A 26 -21.00 16.14 0.21
CA LEU A 26 -20.69 16.92 -0.98
C LEU A 26 -20.25 18.38 -0.78
N SER A 27 -19.31 18.75 -1.65
CA SER A 27 -18.78 20.06 -2.06
C SER A 27 -19.79 21.11 -2.57
N ILE A 28 -19.39 22.40 -2.59
CA ILE A 28 -19.87 23.39 -3.57
C ILE A 28 -18.70 24.31 -4.06
N PRO A 29 -18.54 24.53 -5.38
CA PRO A 29 -17.44 25.27 -6.02
C PRO A 29 -17.80 26.71 -6.46
N GLY A 30 -16.81 27.48 -6.92
CA GLY A 30 -17.10 28.67 -7.72
C GLY A 30 -15.90 29.45 -8.31
N LEU A 31 -16.08 29.78 -9.60
CA LEU A 31 -15.46 30.86 -10.42
C LEU A 31 -14.22 30.45 -11.25
N LYS A 32 -14.34 30.02 -12.52
CA LYS A 32 -14.66 30.70 -13.79
C LYS A 32 -13.68 31.76 -14.30
N THR A 33 -13.35 31.58 -15.60
CA THR A 33 -13.00 32.56 -16.66
C THR A 33 -11.60 33.18 -16.58
N GLU A 34 -10.83 33.36 -17.65
CA GLU A 34 -11.12 33.41 -19.09
C GLU A 34 -9.82 33.31 -19.91
N SER A 35 -9.97 32.84 -21.14
CA SER A 35 -8.98 32.83 -22.22
C SER A 35 -8.51 34.23 -22.65
N HIS A 36 -7.26 34.36 -23.10
CA HIS A 36 -6.97 35.24 -24.25
C HIS A 36 -5.74 34.79 -25.06
N LYS A 37 -5.95 34.82 -26.37
CA LYS A 37 -5.05 34.51 -27.49
C LYS A 37 -4.16 35.69 -27.91
N GLU A 38 -3.04 35.29 -28.51
CA GLU A 38 -2.42 35.77 -29.76
C GLU A 38 -1.62 37.09 -29.81
N ASP A 39 -0.42 36.89 -30.37
CA ASP A 39 0.34 37.70 -31.34
C ASP A 39 0.96 39.02 -30.82
N ASP A 40 2.22 39.35 -31.09
CA ASP A 40 2.77 39.49 -32.43
C ASP A 40 4.28 39.89 -32.35
N ASP A 41 4.92 39.71 -33.51
CA ASP A 41 6.03 40.50 -34.06
C ASP A 41 7.51 40.31 -33.64
N LYS A 42 8.17 39.56 -34.54
CA LYS A 42 9.18 40.03 -35.53
C LYS A 42 10.58 40.45 -35.06
N ASP A 43 11.52 39.78 -35.74
CA ASP A 43 12.51 40.32 -36.68
C ASP A 43 14.01 40.13 -36.35
N LYS A 44 14.64 39.39 -37.28
CA LYS A 44 15.91 39.68 -37.98
C LYS A 44 17.25 39.08 -37.49
N LYS A 45 17.67 38.09 -38.28
CA LYS A 45 18.81 38.09 -39.24
C LYS A 45 20.24 37.77 -38.76
N ASP A 46 20.72 36.63 -39.28
CA ASP A 46 21.85 36.49 -40.24
C ASP A 46 23.24 37.03 -39.83
N LYS A 47 24.22 36.14 -39.54
CA LYS A 47 25.27 35.67 -40.50
C LYS A 47 26.55 35.09 -39.85
N ASP A 48 26.95 33.94 -40.40
CA ASP A 48 28.29 33.50 -40.88
C ASP A 48 29.57 33.87 -40.10
N ASP A 49 30.37 32.87 -39.68
CA ASP A 49 31.57 32.39 -40.43
C ASP A 49 32.44 31.36 -39.65
N LYS A 50 32.57 30.17 -40.25
CA LYS A 50 33.72 29.29 -40.55
C LYS A 50 35.00 29.11 -39.68
N ASP A 51 35.39 27.80 -39.68
CA ASP A 51 36.72 27.15 -39.79
C ASP A 51 37.63 27.01 -38.54
N SER A 52 37.88 25.78 -38.04
CA SER A 52 38.99 24.90 -38.51
C SER A 52 39.31 23.69 -37.60
N ASP A 53 39.56 22.56 -38.28
CA ASP A 53 40.19 21.25 -37.99
C ASP A 53 40.97 20.95 -36.66
N LYS A 54 40.66 19.75 -36.12
CA LYS A 54 41.53 18.64 -35.59
C LYS A 54 42.30 18.81 -34.27
N ASP A 55 41.98 17.94 -33.29
CA ASP A 55 42.66 16.64 -33.11
C ASP A 55 41.79 15.70 -32.23
N LYS A 56 41.79 14.41 -32.59
CA LYS A 56 41.11 13.31 -31.90
C LYS A 56 42.06 12.73 -30.85
N ASP A 57 41.60 12.63 -29.61
CA ASP A 57 42.02 11.62 -28.66
C ASP A 57 40.74 10.93 -28.16
N ASP A 58 40.78 9.61 -28.10
CA ASP A 58 39.66 8.71 -27.86
C ASP A 58 38.97 8.98 -26.50
N LYS A 59 37.80 9.62 -26.53
CA LYS A 59 36.71 9.39 -25.58
C LYS A 59 35.62 8.70 -26.38
N GLU A 60 35.24 7.49 -25.96
CA GLU A 60 33.90 7.02 -26.32
C GLU A 60 32.95 7.97 -25.59
N ASP A 61 32.37 8.90 -26.34
CA ASP A 61 31.29 9.75 -25.89
C ASP A 61 30.09 8.82 -25.64
N GLU A 62 29.94 8.31 -24.41
CA GLU A 62 28.66 7.74 -23.96
C GLU A 62 27.67 8.91 -23.90
N GLU A 63 26.98 9.16 -25.01
CA GLU A 63 25.84 10.09 -25.07
C GLU A 63 24.71 9.51 -24.22
N GLY A 64 24.56 9.95 -22.97
CA GLY A 64 23.41 9.59 -22.11
C GLY A 64 23.70 9.63 -20.60
N LEU A 65 22.64 9.50 -19.80
CA LEU A 65 22.66 9.50 -18.32
C LEU A 65 23.47 8.31 -17.73
N GLY A 66 23.61 7.21 -18.47
CA GLY A 66 24.27 6.00 -17.98
C GLY A 66 23.49 5.32 -16.84
N VAL A 67 24.17 4.51 -16.04
CA VAL A 67 23.61 3.79 -14.88
C VAL A 67 24.19 4.32 -13.57
N LEU A 68 23.56 3.98 -12.44
CA LEU A 68 24.13 4.21 -11.11
C LEU A 68 25.52 3.56 -11.00
N LYS A 69 26.47 4.33 -10.45
CA LYS A 69 27.82 3.86 -10.16
C LYS A 69 27.77 2.77 -9.10
N LYS A 70 28.55 1.71 -9.29
CA LYS A 70 28.65 0.62 -8.31
C LYS A 70 29.24 1.09 -6.99
N GLU A 71 30.10 2.10 -7.06
CA GLU A 71 30.68 2.80 -5.93
C GLU A 71 29.59 3.48 -5.09
N ALA A 72 28.55 4.06 -5.71
CA ALA A 72 27.43 4.66 -4.99
C ALA A 72 26.57 3.62 -4.27
N LEU A 73 26.21 2.54 -4.97
CA LEU A 73 25.45 1.43 -4.39
C LEU A 73 26.22 0.71 -3.27
N ALA A 74 27.56 0.75 -3.26
CA ALA A 74 28.37 0.11 -2.23
C ALA A 74 28.29 0.80 -0.86
N TYR A 75 27.72 2.01 -0.76
CA TYR A 75 27.46 2.67 0.52
C TYR A 75 26.16 2.22 1.18
N PHE A 76 25.25 1.60 0.43
CA PHE A 76 23.99 1.10 0.97
C PHE A 76 24.26 0.02 2.02
N GLY A 77 23.53 0.09 3.13
CA GLY A 77 23.73 -0.77 4.31
C GLY A 77 25.08 -0.61 5.04
N THR A 78 25.92 0.37 4.70
CA THR A 78 27.22 0.56 5.39
C THR A 78 27.05 1.26 6.74
N THR A 79 27.95 0.96 7.67
CA THR A 79 28.04 1.65 8.96
C THR A 79 29.12 2.74 8.93
N TYR A 80 29.07 3.66 9.89
CA TYR A 80 30.16 4.62 10.10
C TYR A 80 31.50 3.93 10.40
N GLY A 81 31.49 2.79 11.10
CA GLY A 81 32.66 1.96 11.33
C GLY A 81 33.24 1.40 10.03
N ASP A 82 32.39 0.97 9.09
CA ASP A 82 32.83 0.52 7.75
C ASP A 82 33.47 1.67 6.97
N HIS A 83 32.88 2.86 7.02
CA HIS A 83 33.42 4.06 6.39
C HIS A 83 34.82 4.39 6.89
N LEU A 84 35.01 4.46 8.21
CA LEU A 84 36.32 4.66 8.82
C LEU A 84 37.30 3.53 8.47
N GLY A 85 36.83 2.28 8.47
CA GLY A 85 37.61 1.10 8.10
C GLY A 85 38.12 1.12 6.66
N ASN A 86 37.35 1.74 5.75
CA ASN A 86 37.70 1.96 4.35
C ASN A 86 38.58 3.19 4.11
N GLY A 87 38.99 3.89 5.19
CA GLY A 87 39.87 5.05 5.12
C GLY A 87 39.12 6.37 4.94
N GLY A 88 37.82 6.39 5.22
CA GLY A 88 37.03 7.60 5.34
C GLY A 88 37.44 8.45 6.54
N ASP A 89 37.15 9.75 6.47
CA ASP A 89 37.42 10.71 7.52
C ASP A 89 36.34 10.67 8.62
N GLU A 90 36.61 11.33 9.75
CA GLU A 90 35.62 11.43 10.84
C GLU A 90 34.39 12.24 10.38
N ALA A 91 33.19 11.73 10.67
CA ALA A 91 31.95 12.40 10.30
C ALA A 91 31.68 13.62 11.20
N GLU A 92 31.30 14.73 10.59
CA GLU A 92 30.96 15.97 11.27
C GLU A 92 29.45 16.06 11.51
N LEU A 93 29.03 16.64 12.64
CA LEU A 93 27.62 16.85 12.93
C LEU A 93 26.98 17.74 11.86
N LEU A 94 25.98 17.21 11.16
CA LEU A 94 25.16 17.93 10.22
C LEU A 94 23.98 18.59 10.95
N HIS A 95 23.05 17.79 11.47
CA HIS A 95 21.88 18.24 12.23
C HIS A 95 21.13 17.06 12.90
N ALA A 96 20.59 17.27 14.11
CA ALA A 96 19.64 16.36 14.78
C ALA A 96 20.05 14.88 14.73
N GLY A 97 21.25 14.56 15.21
CA GLY A 97 21.76 13.19 15.21
C GLY A 97 22.31 12.69 13.88
N ARG A 98 22.25 13.49 12.81
CA ARG A 98 22.84 13.15 11.52
C ARG A 98 24.26 13.67 11.40
N TYR A 99 25.16 12.84 10.89
CA TYR A 99 26.59 13.13 10.73
C TYR A 99 26.99 12.92 9.27
N THR A 100 27.80 13.81 8.71
CA THR A 100 28.22 13.79 7.30
C THR A 100 29.73 13.63 7.15
N ALA A 101 30.17 12.89 6.16
CA ALA A 101 31.59 12.70 5.81
C ALA A 101 31.79 12.68 4.29
N GLU A 102 32.98 13.03 3.82
CA GLU A 102 33.32 12.90 2.39
C GLU A 102 33.41 11.41 2.00
N CYS A 103 32.79 11.03 0.88
CA CYS A 103 32.95 9.68 0.35
C CYS A 103 34.40 9.40 -0.07
N THR A 104 34.84 8.15 0.09
CA THR A 104 36.23 7.76 -0.20
C THR A 104 36.54 7.64 -1.70
N ASP A 105 35.51 7.43 -2.52
CA ASP A 105 35.59 7.04 -3.93
C ASP A 105 34.53 7.74 -4.81
N LEU A 106 33.79 8.70 -4.25
CA LEU A 106 32.80 9.51 -4.95
C LEU A 106 33.01 10.99 -4.65
N ASP A 107 32.68 11.86 -5.61
CA ASP A 107 32.63 13.32 -5.40
C ASP A 107 31.28 13.70 -4.74
N ALA A 108 31.04 13.14 -3.57
CA ALA A 108 29.80 13.25 -2.79
C ALA A 108 30.09 13.11 -1.29
N TYR A 109 29.06 13.33 -0.48
CA TYR A 109 29.08 13.10 0.96
C TYR A 109 28.18 11.92 1.31
N VAL A 110 28.55 11.19 2.36
CA VAL A 110 27.72 10.16 2.99
C VAL A 110 27.18 10.70 4.31
N VAL A 111 25.91 10.41 4.61
CA VAL A 111 25.25 10.81 5.85
C VAL A 111 24.88 9.58 6.67
N PHE A 112 25.22 9.60 7.96
CA PHE A 112 24.94 8.57 8.94
C PHE A 112 23.98 9.06 10.03
N GLU A 113 23.21 8.15 10.63
CA GLU A 113 22.36 8.41 11.78
C GLU A 113 22.96 7.90 13.09
N ALA A 114 23.06 8.80 14.07
CA ALA A 114 23.38 8.46 15.44
C ALA A 114 22.13 8.09 16.24
N LYS A 115 22.27 7.12 17.14
CA LYS A 115 21.21 6.74 18.08
C LYS A 115 21.11 7.74 19.22
N TRP A 116 19.89 8.11 19.57
CA TRP A 116 19.61 8.89 20.76
C TRP A 116 19.87 8.05 22.02
N ASP A 117 20.63 8.58 22.97
CA ASP A 117 20.89 7.95 24.26
C ASP A 117 20.22 8.76 25.38
N ASP A 118 19.18 8.17 25.98
CA ASP A 118 18.42 8.76 27.09
C ASP A 118 19.27 8.96 28.35
N ASP A 119 20.32 8.16 28.57
CA ASP A 119 21.17 8.28 29.75
C ASP A 119 22.10 9.50 29.64
N SER A 120 22.64 9.76 28.44
CA SER A 120 23.48 10.93 28.19
C SER A 120 22.70 12.18 27.75
N VAL A 121 21.45 12.01 27.32
CA VAL A 121 20.59 13.05 26.73
C VAL A 121 21.27 13.70 25.51
N ASP A 122 21.92 12.86 24.70
CA ASP A 122 22.65 13.27 23.50
C ASP A 122 22.66 12.12 22.46
N TYR A 123 23.07 12.45 21.24
CA TYR A 123 23.30 11.45 20.20
C TYR A 123 24.69 10.82 20.37
N THR A 124 24.74 9.49 20.36
CA THR A 124 26.02 8.77 20.51
C THR A 124 26.67 8.58 19.15
N VAL A 125 27.90 9.10 18.99
CA VAL A 125 28.74 8.85 17.83
C VAL A 125 29.54 7.58 18.09
N ASP A 126 29.17 6.50 17.41
CA ASP A 126 29.85 5.22 17.47
C ASP A 126 29.94 4.55 16.09
N ASP A 127 30.67 3.44 16.02
CA ASP A 127 30.94 2.72 14.78
C ASP A 127 29.65 2.09 14.18
N ASP A 128 28.56 1.98 14.94
CA ASP A 128 27.32 1.31 14.53
C ASP A 128 26.28 2.28 13.93
N MET A 129 26.62 3.56 13.77
CA MET A 129 25.74 4.53 13.09
C MET A 129 25.44 4.09 11.66
N SER A 130 24.15 4.09 11.30
CA SER A 130 23.66 3.54 10.03
C SER A 130 23.74 4.56 8.90
N PHE A 131 24.03 4.08 7.69
CA PHE A 131 23.85 4.85 6.46
C PHE A 131 22.41 5.36 6.34
N ILE A 132 22.25 6.64 5.97
CA ILE A 132 20.96 7.23 5.59
C ILE A 132 20.93 7.47 4.08
N ARG A 133 21.96 8.14 3.55
CA ARG A 133 22.00 8.60 2.17
C ARG A 133 23.38 9.06 1.72
N LEU A 134 23.53 9.19 0.42
CA LEU A 134 24.54 10.02 -0.23
C LEU A 134 23.93 11.37 -0.61
N GLU A 135 24.72 12.44 -0.56
CA GLU A 135 24.32 13.78 -1.00
C GLU A 135 25.40 14.46 -1.84
N GLY A 136 25.00 15.05 -2.96
CA GLY A 136 25.93 15.65 -3.91
C GLY A 136 25.30 16.03 -5.25
N ASP A 137 26.16 16.43 -6.19
CA ASP A 137 25.74 16.70 -7.57
C ASP A 137 25.41 15.38 -8.28
N LEU A 138 24.41 15.38 -9.15
CA LEU A 138 23.94 14.21 -9.89
C LEU A 138 25.05 13.44 -10.63
N SER A 139 26.06 14.14 -11.14
CA SER A 139 27.24 13.51 -11.78
C SER A 139 28.08 12.64 -10.83
N ALA A 140 27.93 12.80 -9.53
CA ALA A 140 28.60 11.94 -8.56
C ALA A 140 28.07 10.51 -8.63
N PHE A 141 26.78 10.32 -8.96
CA PHE A 141 26.09 9.03 -8.82
C PHE A 141 25.93 8.23 -10.11
N PHE A 142 26.00 8.86 -11.29
CA PHE A 142 25.78 8.20 -12.57
C PHE A 142 27.06 8.07 -13.42
N THR A 143 27.18 6.98 -14.19
CA THR A 143 28.33 6.76 -15.07
C THR A 143 28.38 7.72 -16.27
N GLY A 144 27.22 8.23 -16.70
CA GLY A 144 27.08 9.16 -17.82
C GLY A 144 26.97 10.63 -17.41
N GLU A 145 26.96 11.52 -18.41
CA GLU A 145 26.73 12.95 -18.20
C GLU A 145 25.26 13.31 -18.47
N VAL A 146 24.70 14.21 -17.65
CA VAL A 146 23.30 14.63 -17.78
C VAL A 146 23.27 15.96 -18.52
N GLU A 147 22.90 15.90 -19.80
CA GLU A 147 22.57 17.11 -20.54
C GLU A 147 21.40 17.84 -19.88
N LYS A 148 21.45 19.18 -19.89
CA LYS A 148 20.45 19.99 -19.20
C LYS A 148 19.06 19.84 -19.85
N MET A 149 18.20 19.03 -19.24
CA MET A 149 16.91 18.61 -19.78
C MET A 149 15.77 18.85 -18.79
N LYS A 150 14.52 18.72 -19.24
CA LYS A 150 13.37 18.77 -18.35
C LYS A 150 13.21 17.46 -17.56
N ALA A 151 12.44 17.49 -16.47
CA ALA A 151 12.17 16.29 -15.68
C ALA A 151 11.56 15.15 -16.50
N ASP A 152 10.59 15.42 -17.37
CA ASP A 152 9.96 14.39 -18.22
C ASP A 152 10.92 13.78 -19.26
N GLU A 153 11.95 14.52 -19.67
CA GLU A 153 13.03 14.01 -20.52
C GLU A 153 14.04 13.20 -19.71
N PHE A 154 14.31 13.62 -18.47
CA PHE A 154 15.21 12.93 -17.55
C PHE A 154 14.64 11.58 -17.10
N ILE A 155 13.36 11.53 -16.73
CA ILE A 155 12.67 10.29 -16.39
C ILE A 155 12.75 9.28 -17.55
N LYS A 156 12.49 9.73 -18.79
CA LYS A 156 12.62 8.86 -19.97
C LYS A 156 14.04 8.31 -20.17
N ALA A 157 15.07 9.07 -19.79
CA ALA A 157 16.45 8.61 -19.85
C ALA A 157 16.73 7.54 -18.77
N LEU A 158 16.15 7.68 -17.58
CA LEU A 158 16.22 6.65 -16.53
C LEU A 158 15.48 5.37 -16.93
N GLU A 159 14.30 5.51 -17.54
CA GLU A 159 13.47 4.41 -18.07
C GLU A 159 14.19 3.58 -19.14
N GLU A 160 15.34 3.99 -19.66
CA GLU A 160 16.16 3.14 -20.53
C GLU A 160 16.80 1.98 -19.74
N ASN A 161 17.13 2.19 -18.47
CA ASN A 161 17.87 1.24 -17.63
C ASN A 161 17.06 0.73 -16.42
N TYR A 162 16.08 1.49 -15.94
CA TYR A 162 15.30 1.18 -14.73
C TYR A 162 13.80 1.12 -15.03
N ALA A 163 13.05 0.39 -14.20
CA ALA A 163 11.63 0.67 -14.00
C ALA A 163 11.54 1.87 -13.05
N VAL A 164 10.69 2.86 -13.37
CA VAL A 164 10.71 4.17 -12.70
C VAL A 164 9.31 4.59 -12.27
N THR A 165 9.16 4.90 -10.99
CA THR A 165 8.02 5.62 -10.41
C THR A 165 8.52 6.98 -9.90
N TYR A 166 7.71 8.03 -10.05
CA TYR A 166 8.14 9.39 -9.66
C TYR A 166 6.98 10.30 -9.25
N GLU A 167 7.26 11.22 -8.33
CA GLU A 167 6.33 12.26 -7.88
C GLU A 167 7.07 13.56 -7.56
N PHE A 168 6.41 14.70 -7.80
CA PHE A 168 6.89 16.00 -7.33
C PHE A 168 6.37 16.28 -5.93
N MET A 169 7.29 16.48 -4.99
CA MET A 169 7.00 16.64 -3.58
C MET A 169 7.29 18.07 -3.12
N GLN A 170 6.49 18.58 -2.18
CA GLN A 170 6.80 19.80 -1.44
C GLN A 170 7.48 19.43 -0.12
N SER A 171 8.62 20.05 0.20
CA SER A 171 9.17 19.86 1.55
C SER A 171 8.28 20.65 2.52
N GLY A 172 7.68 19.96 3.50
CA GLY A 172 6.68 20.50 4.42
C GLY A 172 7.16 21.60 5.38
N GLY A 173 8.22 22.34 5.05
CA GLY A 173 8.81 23.39 5.87
C GLY A 173 9.55 22.88 7.11
N THR A 174 9.61 21.56 7.30
CA THR A 174 10.44 20.87 8.27
C THR A 174 11.58 20.20 7.51
N ALA A 175 12.66 20.97 7.28
CA ALA A 175 13.86 20.50 6.59
C ALA A 175 14.54 19.39 7.42
N TYR A 176 14.10 18.15 7.25
CA TYR A 176 14.77 16.98 7.86
C TYR A 176 15.40 16.06 6.82
N TYR A 177 14.89 16.05 5.57
CA TYR A 177 15.37 15.16 4.51
C TYR A 177 15.88 15.92 3.27
N VAL A 178 15.11 16.89 2.75
CA VAL A 178 15.48 17.65 1.53
C VAL A 178 15.52 19.15 1.84
N SER A 179 16.64 19.81 1.56
CA SER A 179 16.80 21.27 1.83
C SER A 179 16.12 22.18 0.81
N ALA A 180 15.44 21.61 -0.18
CA ALA A 180 14.73 22.32 -1.23
C ALA A 180 13.25 22.50 -0.87
N ASP A 181 12.64 23.60 -1.34
CA ASP A 181 11.20 23.86 -1.14
C ASP A 181 10.34 22.84 -1.93
N GLU A 182 10.85 22.38 -3.08
CA GLU A 182 10.27 21.37 -3.96
C GLU A 182 11.37 20.41 -4.42
N TYR A 183 11.04 19.14 -4.57
CA TYR A 183 11.94 18.13 -5.10
C TYR A 183 11.20 17.09 -5.94
N LEU A 184 11.93 16.44 -6.83
CA LEU A 184 11.47 15.30 -7.60
C LEU A 184 11.92 14.02 -6.89
N HIS A 185 10.97 13.23 -6.41
CA HIS A 185 11.20 11.91 -5.82
C HIS A 185 11.11 10.85 -6.92
N ILE A 186 12.10 9.97 -7.00
CA ILE A 186 12.22 8.95 -8.05
C ILE A 186 12.65 7.63 -7.43
N GLU A 187 11.84 6.60 -7.62
CA GLU A 187 12.15 5.21 -7.28
C GLU A 187 12.71 4.52 -8.53
N LEU A 188 13.83 3.81 -8.36
CA LEU A 188 14.55 3.13 -9.44
C LEU A 188 14.56 1.63 -9.18
N ALA A 189 13.70 0.88 -9.86
CA ALA A 189 13.63 -0.58 -9.76
C ALA A 189 14.40 -1.30 -10.87
N ASP A 190 14.86 -2.52 -10.59
CA ASP A 190 15.45 -3.42 -11.58
C ASP A 190 14.38 -3.81 -12.59
N LYS A 191 14.73 -3.80 -13.87
CA LYS A 191 13.78 -4.13 -14.95
C LYS A 191 13.48 -5.62 -15.06
N ASP A 192 14.33 -6.47 -14.52
CA ASP A 192 14.24 -7.92 -14.69
C ASP A 192 13.50 -8.60 -13.52
N ASP A 193 13.43 -7.98 -12.33
CA ASP A 193 12.73 -8.55 -11.17
C ASP A 193 11.91 -7.55 -10.33
N ASP A 194 11.72 -6.32 -10.82
CA ASP A 194 10.97 -5.22 -10.18
C ASP A 194 11.43 -4.86 -8.76
N SER A 195 12.58 -5.37 -8.30
CA SER A 195 13.13 -5.01 -6.99
C SER A 195 13.59 -3.55 -6.98
N LEU A 196 13.19 -2.79 -5.97
CA LEU A 196 13.65 -1.42 -5.82
C LEU A 196 15.16 -1.41 -5.53
N ILE A 197 15.92 -0.69 -6.36
CA ILE A 197 17.38 -0.61 -6.25
C ILE A 197 17.77 0.61 -5.43
N ALA A 198 17.12 1.75 -5.65
CA ALA A 198 17.46 3.01 -5.01
C ALA A 198 16.33 4.03 -5.09
N VAL A 199 16.35 4.99 -4.16
CA VAL A 199 15.57 6.22 -4.24
C VAL A 199 16.49 7.39 -4.58
N LEU A 200 16.12 8.17 -5.59
CA LEU A 200 16.82 9.38 -6.03
C LEU A 200 15.91 10.60 -5.87
N GLU A 201 16.32 11.52 -5.01
CA GLU A 201 15.61 12.79 -4.83
C GLU A 201 16.42 13.95 -5.39
N ILE A 202 15.84 14.75 -6.28
CA ILE A 202 16.51 15.87 -6.94
C ILE A 202 15.87 17.19 -6.51
N ALA A 203 16.68 18.13 -6.06
CA ALA A 203 16.24 19.48 -5.69
C ALA A 203 15.78 20.29 -6.92
N CYS A 204 14.54 20.08 -7.37
CA CYS A 204 13.94 20.76 -8.50
C CYS A 204 12.41 20.80 -8.41
N GLY A 205 11.80 21.89 -8.87
CA GLY A 205 10.36 21.96 -9.11
C GLY A 205 9.95 21.43 -10.49
N GLU A 206 8.65 21.30 -10.71
CA GLU A 206 8.07 20.70 -11.94
C GLU A 206 8.54 21.36 -13.25
N ASN A 207 8.85 22.66 -13.19
CA ASN A 207 9.26 23.44 -14.36
C ASN A 207 10.78 23.64 -14.48
N ASP A 208 11.55 23.11 -13.53
CA ASP A 208 13.00 23.25 -13.53
C ASP A 208 13.67 22.29 -14.51
N LYS A 209 14.95 22.53 -14.76
CA LYS A 209 15.77 21.67 -15.61
C LYS A 209 16.81 20.95 -14.76
N ILE A 210 16.93 19.66 -14.99
CA ILE A 210 17.90 18.76 -14.36
C ILE A 210 19.18 18.77 -15.20
N SER A 211 20.34 18.74 -14.54
CA SER A 211 21.66 18.67 -15.17
C SER A 211 22.64 17.94 -14.25
N SER A 212 23.86 17.68 -14.72
CA SER A 212 24.91 17.03 -13.92
C SER A 212 25.18 17.70 -12.56
N ASN A 213 24.96 19.03 -12.45
CA ASN A 213 25.18 19.79 -11.22
C ASN A 213 23.89 20.02 -10.42
N SER A 214 22.81 19.28 -10.74
CA SER A 214 21.61 19.29 -9.92
C SER A 214 21.94 18.56 -8.62
N PHE A 215 21.72 19.24 -7.50
CA PHE A 215 21.93 18.64 -6.19
C PHE A 215 20.86 17.58 -5.93
N CYS A 216 21.29 16.44 -5.42
CA CYS A 216 20.43 15.30 -5.21
C CYS A 216 20.87 14.46 -4.01
N TRP A 217 19.95 13.64 -3.56
CA TRP A 217 20.13 12.65 -2.52
C TRP A 217 19.88 11.27 -3.11
N LEU A 218 20.79 10.34 -2.85
CA LEU A 218 20.67 8.95 -3.27
C LEU A 218 20.64 8.06 -2.03
N MET A 219 19.60 7.25 -1.92
CA MET A 219 19.29 6.47 -0.73
C MET A 219 19.07 5.02 -1.13
N GLU A 220 19.44 4.11 -0.24
CA GLU A 220 18.86 2.76 -0.26
C GLU A 220 17.36 2.92 0.01
N GLU A 221 16.55 2.00 -0.51
CA GLU A 221 15.19 1.87 0.01
C GLU A 221 15.28 1.56 1.50
N SER A 222 15.15 2.59 2.33
CA SER A 222 14.56 2.42 3.65
C SER A 222 13.07 2.52 3.42
N GLU A 223 12.30 1.50 3.82
CA GLU A 223 10.87 1.67 3.94
C GLU A 223 10.65 2.98 4.71
N GLY A 224 9.97 3.95 4.10
CA GLY A 224 9.80 5.27 4.69
C GLY A 224 9.27 5.14 6.13
N ASP A 225 9.57 6.10 7.00
CA ASP A 225 9.02 6.12 8.37
C ASP A 225 7.49 5.94 8.29
N LEU A 226 7.00 4.71 8.48
CA LEU A 226 5.59 4.37 8.34
C LEU A 226 4.83 5.13 9.42
N SER A 227 3.87 5.94 9.00
CA SER A 227 2.97 6.62 9.91
C SER A 227 1.63 5.92 9.99
N PHE A 228 0.91 6.15 11.09
CA PHE A 228 -0.49 5.69 11.23
C PHE A 228 -1.44 6.28 10.19
N SER A 229 -1.06 7.38 9.51
CA SER A 229 -1.82 7.92 8.38
C SER A 229 -1.71 7.09 7.09
N ASP A 230 -0.72 6.22 7.01
CA ASP A 230 -0.42 5.42 5.81
C ASP A 230 -1.11 4.06 5.83
N ILE A 231 -1.81 3.74 6.91
CA ILE A 231 -2.53 2.47 7.10
C ILE A 231 -4.02 2.72 7.38
N PRO A 232 -4.89 1.71 7.22
CA PRO A 232 -6.28 1.81 7.63
C PRO A 232 -6.41 2.17 9.11
N SER A 233 -7.35 3.06 9.43
CA SER A 233 -7.63 3.42 10.82
C SER A 233 -8.36 2.33 11.60
N CYS A 234 -9.13 1.46 10.94
CA CYS A 234 -9.97 0.46 11.61
C CYS A 234 -9.43 -0.95 11.43
N PHE A 235 -9.18 -1.63 12.54
CA PHE A 235 -8.77 -3.04 12.58
C PHE A 235 -9.79 -3.89 13.36
N THR A 236 -10.11 -5.06 12.81
CA THR A 236 -11.09 -5.98 13.39
C THR A 236 -10.44 -7.32 13.71
N PHE A 237 -10.62 -7.79 14.93
CA PHE A 237 -10.34 -9.17 15.34
C PHE A 237 -11.65 -9.94 15.46
N SER A 238 -11.80 -10.99 14.65
CA SER A 238 -12.94 -11.90 14.71
C SER A 238 -12.58 -13.26 14.11
N SER A 239 -13.38 -14.29 14.38
CA SER A 239 -13.23 -15.59 13.70
C SER A 239 -14.01 -15.68 12.38
N GLY A 240 -14.72 -14.62 11.97
CA GLY A 240 -15.67 -14.68 10.84
C GLY A 240 -16.88 -15.60 11.08
N ALA A 241 -16.95 -16.26 12.24
CA ALA A 241 -18.00 -17.20 12.63
C ALA A 241 -18.45 -16.92 14.06
N GLY A 242 -19.67 -16.39 14.20
CA GLY A 242 -20.22 -15.95 15.48
C GLY A 242 -20.69 -14.50 15.40
N GLY A 243 -21.29 -14.00 16.48
CA GLY A 243 -21.74 -12.61 16.60
C GLY A 243 -20.81 -11.78 17.47
N TRP A 244 -19.49 -11.94 17.30
CA TRP A 244 -18.47 -11.31 18.13
C TRP A 244 -17.36 -10.67 17.28
N SER A 245 -16.81 -9.57 17.79
CA SER A 245 -15.57 -8.95 17.29
C SER A 245 -14.95 -8.07 18.36
N THR A 246 -13.65 -7.82 18.20
CA THR A 246 -12.98 -6.67 18.79
C THR A 246 -12.57 -5.73 17.67
N ASP A 247 -13.07 -4.51 17.71
CA ASP A 247 -12.78 -3.47 16.73
C ASP A 247 -11.95 -2.38 17.40
N ILE A 248 -10.89 -1.92 16.74
CA ILE A 248 -10.11 -0.74 17.17
C ILE A 248 -10.06 0.29 16.04
N GLU A 249 -10.07 1.57 16.43
CA GLU A 249 -9.89 2.72 15.56
C GLU A 249 -8.64 3.48 16.03
N ILE A 250 -7.59 3.44 15.22
CA ILE A 250 -6.28 4.07 15.44
C ILE A 250 -6.30 5.46 14.82
N SER A 251 -5.83 6.44 15.58
CA SER A 251 -5.65 7.83 15.16
C SER A 251 -4.23 8.07 14.65
N GLU A 252 -4.04 9.14 13.87
CA GLU A 252 -2.74 9.53 13.29
C GLU A 252 -1.59 9.68 14.32
N ASP A 253 -1.89 9.87 15.61
CA ASP A 253 -0.89 10.02 16.69
C ASP A 253 -0.60 8.72 17.48
N GLY A 254 -1.12 7.59 16.98
CA GLY A 254 -1.01 6.25 17.57
C GLY A 254 -1.97 5.99 18.73
N SER A 255 -2.79 6.97 19.13
CA SER A 255 -3.87 6.71 20.10
C SER A 255 -5.01 5.92 19.45
N PHE A 256 -5.70 5.08 20.22
CA PHE A 256 -6.82 4.30 19.69
C PHE A 256 -8.00 4.20 20.66
N SER A 257 -9.17 3.98 20.10
CA SER A 257 -10.36 3.51 20.83
C SER A 257 -10.74 2.12 20.36
N GLY A 258 -11.20 1.27 21.28
CA GLY A 258 -11.56 -0.11 20.99
C GLY A 258 -12.88 -0.52 21.64
N MET A 259 -13.55 -1.49 21.00
CA MET A 259 -14.78 -2.09 21.49
C MET A 259 -14.79 -3.59 21.19
N PHE A 260 -14.89 -4.40 22.25
CA PHE A 260 -15.18 -5.82 22.13
C PHE A 260 -16.66 -6.06 22.39
N HIS A 261 -17.26 -6.94 21.59
CA HIS A 261 -18.55 -7.53 21.89
C HIS A 261 -18.64 -9.01 21.51
N ASP A 262 -19.47 -9.77 22.22
CA ASP A 262 -19.92 -11.12 21.82
C ASP A 262 -21.42 -11.27 22.08
N SER A 263 -22.19 -11.41 21.00
CA SER A 263 -23.65 -11.50 20.99
C SER A 263 -24.13 -12.96 21.03
N ASP A 264 -24.14 -13.58 22.20
CA ASP A 264 -24.76 -14.89 22.43
C ASP A 264 -26.29 -14.78 22.59
N MET A 265 -26.96 -14.49 21.47
CA MET A 265 -28.42 -14.40 21.38
C MET A 265 -29.12 -15.76 21.69
N GLY A 266 -28.35 -16.85 21.76
CA GLY A 266 -28.82 -18.20 22.08
C GLY A 266 -28.89 -18.52 23.57
N ASP A 267 -28.42 -17.63 24.44
CA ASP A 267 -28.40 -17.78 25.91
C ASP A 267 -29.45 -16.90 26.64
N PRO A 268 -30.76 -17.21 26.54
CA PRO A 268 -31.79 -16.45 27.23
C PRO A 268 -31.98 -16.91 28.68
N GLY A 269 -32.51 -16.02 29.52
CA GLY A 269 -32.88 -16.37 30.89
C GLY A 269 -33.94 -15.48 31.52
N ASN A 270 -34.10 -15.59 32.83
CA ASN A 270 -35.17 -14.90 33.54
C ASN A 270 -34.91 -13.38 33.59
N GLY A 271 -35.72 -12.62 32.88
CA GLY A 271 -35.58 -11.17 32.74
C GLY A 271 -34.74 -10.73 31.53
N TYR A 272 -34.16 -11.68 30.79
CA TYR A 272 -33.38 -11.42 29.58
C TYR A 272 -33.69 -12.44 28.47
N SER A 273 -34.87 -12.30 27.83
CA SER A 273 -35.32 -13.21 26.77
C SER A 273 -34.58 -13.04 25.45
N ASN A 274 -33.86 -11.93 25.26
CA ASN A 274 -33.18 -11.59 24.02
C ASN A 274 -31.68 -12.00 24.04
N GLY A 275 -31.27 -12.83 24.99
CA GLY A 275 -29.92 -13.39 25.05
C GLY A 275 -28.94 -12.61 25.93
N THR A 276 -27.66 -12.94 25.78
CA THR A 276 -26.53 -12.38 26.52
C THR A 276 -25.59 -11.67 25.55
N VAL A 277 -25.03 -10.53 25.95
CA VAL A 277 -23.98 -9.81 25.22
C VAL A 277 -22.82 -9.55 26.17
N TYR A 278 -21.62 -9.99 25.81
CA TYR A 278 -20.39 -9.57 26.47
C TYR A 278 -19.91 -8.28 25.83
N ILE A 279 -19.47 -7.30 26.62
CA ILE A 279 -19.02 -5.99 26.12
C ILE A 279 -17.77 -5.51 26.87
N CYS A 280 -16.89 -4.80 26.16
CA CYS A 280 -15.81 -4.03 26.74
C CYS A 280 -15.53 -2.82 25.84
N ASN A 281 -15.52 -1.60 26.41
CA ASN A 281 -14.99 -0.42 25.73
C ASN A 281 -13.64 -0.09 26.36
N PHE A 282 -12.66 0.23 25.54
CA PHE A 282 -11.31 0.52 25.96
C PHE A 282 -10.64 1.54 25.05
N SER A 283 -9.49 2.06 25.47
CA SER A 283 -8.66 2.97 24.70
C SER A 283 -7.21 2.75 25.05
N GLY A 284 -6.31 3.21 24.19
CA GLY A 284 -4.88 3.04 24.43
C GLY A 284 -4.03 3.86 23.48
N ARG A 285 -2.74 3.53 23.47
CA ARG A 285 -1.77 4.16 22.57
C ARG A 285 -0.66 3.19 22.20
N PHE A 286 -0.33 3.15 20.92
CA PHE A 286 0.86 2.48 20.40
C PHE A 286 2.05 3.45 20.33
N SER A 287 3.27 2.92 20.34
CA SER A 287 4.45 3.65 19.86
C SER A 287 4.33 3.88 18.35
N GLU A 288 5.17 4.76 17.79
CA GLU A 288 5.34 4.81 16.34
C GLU A 288 5.78 3.43 15.80
N PRO A 289 5.39 3.06 14.57
CA PRO A 289 5.87 1.86 13.90
C PRO A 289 7.39 1.93 13.68
N GLU A 290 8.10 0.88 14.09
CA GLU A 290 9.53 0.71 13.83
C GLU A 290 9.73 -0.44 12.84
N ALA A 291 10.42 -0.19 11.74
CA ALA A 291 10.71 -1.23 10.74
C ALA A 291 11.50 -2.39 11.37
N THR A 292 11.16 -3.62 10.98
CA THR A 292 11.89 -4.82 11.39
C THR A 292 12.96 -5.21 10.37
N ASP A 293 13.67 -6.32 10.61
CA ASP A 293 14.57 -6.92 9.61
C ASP A 293 13.84 -7.72 8.52
N VAL A 294 12.50 -7.81 8.62
CA VAL A 294 11.63 -8.46 7.64
C VAL A 294 10.92 -7.38 6.81
N PRO A 295 11.00 -7.44 5.47
CA PRO A 295 10.32 -6.48 4.60
C PRO A 295 8.80 -6.44 4.83
N PHE A 296 8.23 -5.23 4.78
CA PHE A 296 6.82 -4.92 4.97
C PHE A 296 6.28 -5.27 6.37
N VAL A 297 7.17 -5.43 7.35
CA VAL A 297 6.80 -5.76 8.74
C VAL A 297 7.36 -4.74 9.71
N TYR A 298 6.47 -4.19 10.52
CA TYR A 298 6.77 -3.18 11.54
C TYR A 298 6.44 -3.70 12.93
N SER A 299 7.21 -3.30 13.93
CA SER A 299 6.93 -3.54 15.35
C SER A 299 6.39 -2.28 16.00
N MET A 300 5.45 -2.45 16.92
CA MET A 300 4.89 -1.41 17.76
C MET A 300 4.78 -1.90 19.21
N LYS A 301 4.95 -0.99 20.16
CA LYS A 301 4.71 -1.26 21.59
C LYS A 301 3.39 -0.67 22.05
N LEU A 302 2.65 -1.42 22.85
CA LEU A 302 1.48 -0.92 23.56
C LEU A 302 1.95 -0.07 24.76
N LEU A 303 1.83 1.25 24.63
CA LEU A 303 2.27 2.21 25.65
C LEU A 303 1.24 2.38 26.76
N GLU A 304 -0.04 2.40 26.39
CA GLU A 304 -1.15 2.61 27.32
C GLU A 304 -2.36 1.75 26.94
N LEU A 305 -3.06 1.22 27.95
CA LEU A 305 -4.34 0.53 27.79
C LEU A 305 -5.25 0.89 28.97
N ASN A 306 -6.44 1.39 28.68
CA ASN A 306 -7.44 1.86 29.63
C ASN A 306 -8.78 1.20 29.31
N VAL A 307 -9.38 0.49 30.27
CA VAL A 307 -10.73 -0.08 30.14
C VAL A 307 -11.72 0.87 30.79
N ASP A 308 -12.73 1.33 30.05
CA ASP A 308 -13.65 2.40 30.49
C ASP A 308 -14.41 2.03 31.76
N ASP A 309 -14.87 0.78 31.83
CA ASP A 309 -15.67 0.22 32.93
C ASP A 309 -14.89 -0.85 33.72
N ASP A 310 -13.57 -0.68 33.89
CA ASP A 310 -12.67 -1.65 34.55
C ASP A 310 -13.19 -2.15 35.93
N ALA A 311 -13.77 -1.25 36.72
CA ALA A 311 -14.31 -1.59 38.04
C ALA A 311 -15.57 -2.47 37.98
N GLU A 312 -16.22 -2.56 36.82
CA GLU A 312 -17.45 -3.29 36.58
C GLU A 312 -17.21 -4.58 35.77
N VAL A 313 -15.96 -4.96 35.47
CA VAL A 313 -15.65 -6.25 34.86
C VAL A 313 -16.25 -7.40 35.67
N ASP A 314 -16.79 -8.41 34.97
CA ASP A 314 -17.61 -9.52 35.48
C ASP A 314 -18.97 -9.11 36.07
N SER A 315 -19.31 -7.82 36.10
CA SER A 315 -20.64 -7.36 36.49
C SER A 315 -21.66 -7.62 35.38
N VAL A 316 -22.93 -7.57 35.79
CA VAL A 316 -24.05 -7.86 34.90
C VAL A 316 -25.10 -6.79 35.06
N GLU A 317 -25.60 -6.29 33.94
CA GLU A 317 -26.82 -5.50 33.89
C GLU A 317 -27.83 -6.09 32.89
N ILE A 318 -29.11 -5.80 33.12
CA ILE A 318 -30.19 -6.22 32.21
C ILE A 318 -30.88 -4.97 31.71
N ILE A 319 -30.85 -4.78 30.40
CA ILE A 319 -31.47 -3.64 29.70
C ILE A 319 -32.29 -4.20 28.55
N ASP A 320 -33.56 -3.81 28.47
CA ASP A 320 -34.48 -4.18 27.37
C ASP A 320 -34.48 -5.68 27.03
N GLU A 321 -34.52 -6.51 28.08
CA GLU A 321 -34.50 -7.98 28.00
C GLU A 321 -33.21 -8.59 27.41
N VAL A 322 -32.11 -7.84 27.37
CA VAL A 322 -30.76 -8.32 27.07
C VAL A 322 -29.92 -8.30 28.35
N ARG A 323 -29.12 -9.35 28.57
CA ARG A 323 -28.15 -9.41 29.66
C ARG A 323 -26.79 -8.94 29.14
N TYR A 324 -26.30 -7.81 29.62
CA TYR A 324 -24.95 -7.35 29.35
C TYR A 324 -23.99 -7.84 30.43
N VAL A 325 -22.86 -8.39 30.00
CA VAL A 325 -21.76 -8.83 30.87
C VAL A 325 -20.54 -7.99 30.50
N TYR A 326 -20.06 -7.20 31.45
CA TYR A 326 -18.85 -6.40 31.24
C TYR A 326 -17.62 -7.33 31.30
N SER A 327 -16.77 -7.24 30.29
CA SER A 327 -15.63 -8.14 30.05
C SER A 327 -14.33 -7.36 29.95
N THR A 328 -13.23 -8.09 29.79
CA THR A 328 -11.91 -7.56 29.38
C THR A 328 -11.84 -7.37 27.86
N PRO A 329 -10.88 -6.57 27.35
CA PRO A 329 -10.67 -6.37 25.92
C PRO A 329 -10.08 -7.65 25.28
N TYR A 330 -10.91 -8.48 24.68
CA TYR A 330 -10.45 -9.69 24.00
C TYR A 330 -9.62 -9.32 22.76
N GLY A 331 -8.49 -10.00 22.54
CA GLY A 331 -7.48 -9.63 21.55
C GLY A 331 -6.35 -8.75 22.10
N PHE A 332 -6.40 -8.39 23.39
CA PHE A 332 -5.36 -7.63 24.10
C PHE A 332 -4.81 -8.41 25.31
N GLU A 333 -4.99 -9.73 25.33
CA GLU A 333 -4.37 -10.64 26.30
C GLU A 333 -2.85 -10.58 26.19
N ASP A 334 -2.15 -10.47 27.33
CA ASP A 334 -0.69 -10.41 27.39
C ASP A 334 -0.05 -9.42 26.38
N ALA A 335 -0.78 -8.35 26.05
CA ALA A 335 -0.38 -7.37 25.04
C ALA A 335 0.78 -6.48 25.52
N ASP A 336 1.85 -6.45 24.73
CA ASP A 336 3.02 -5.58 24.89
C ASP A 336 3.56 -5.18 23.52
N GLU A 337 3.76 -6.18 22.65
CA GLU A 337 4.29 -6.01 21.30
C GLU A 337 3.26 -6.40 20.24
N PHE A 338 3.18 -5.58 19.22
CA PHE A 338 2.37 -5.81 18.04
C PHE A 338 3.23 -5.81 16.80
N LEU A 339 2.96 -6.74 15.90
CA LEU A 339 3.53 -6.75 14.54
C LEU A 339 2.47 -6.30 13.55
N LEU A 340 2.82 -5.32 12.72
CA LEU A 340 2.01 -4.83 11.61
C LEU A 340 2.61 -5.36 10.31
N TYR A 341 1.83 -6.16 9.59
CA TYR A 341 2.17 -6.66 8.27
C TYR A 341 1.42 -5.83 7.23
N LEU A 342 2.17 -5.13 6.38
CA LEU A 342 1.65 -4.36 5.26
C LEU A 342 1.40 -5.27 4.05
N PRO A 343 0.67 -4.80 3.02
CA PRO A 343 0.68 -5.42 1.70
C PRO A 343 2.09 -5.75 1.22
N GLY A 344 2.28 -6.95 0.66
CA GLY A 344 3.60 -7.44 0.22
C GLY A 344 4.37 -8.23 1.29
N ALA A 345 3.99 -8.16 2.57
CA ALA A 345 4.64 -8.97 3.61
C ALA A 345 4.47 -10.47 3.34
N SER A 346 5.53 -11.27 3.50
CA SER A 346 5.43 -12.72 3.24
C SER A 346 4.55 -13.42 4.28
N LEU A 347 3.59 -14.24 3.82
CA LEU A 347 2.81 -15.09 4.72
C LEU A 347 3.67 -16.15 5.43
N SER A 348 4.84 -16.46 4.87
CA SER A 348 5.78 -17.41 5.46
C SER A 348 6.49 -16.87 6.71
N ASP A 349 6.56 -15.55 6.85
CA ASP A 349 7.16 -14.88 8.02
C ASP A 349 6.17 -14.74 9.19
N MET A 350 4.87 -14.93 8.93
CA MET A 350 3.85 -14.96 9.97
C MET A 350 3.94 -16.23 10.83
N THR A 351 3.51 -16.14 12.09
CA THR A 351 3.34 -17.34 12.94
C THR A 351 2.11 -18.15 12.50
N GLU A 352 2.07 -19.45 12.83
CA GLU A 352 0.86 -20.27 12.61
C GLU A 352 -0.36 -19.71 13.33
N ALA A 353 -0.17 -19.11 14.52
CA ALA A 353 -1.26 -18.51 15.27
C ALA A 353 -1.80 -17.25 14.58
N CYS A 354 -0.92 -16.36 14.11
CA CYS A 354 -1.31 -15.20 13.31
C CYS A 354 -2.11 -15.64 12.06
N ARG A 355 -1.59 -16.60 11.30
CA ARG A 355 -2.28 -17.12 10.10
C ARG A 355 -3.64 -17.74 10.39
N SER A 356 -3.86 -18.25 11.59
CA SER A 356 -5.17 -18.82 11.97
C SER A 356 -6.28 -17.79 12.14
N TRP A 357 -5.93 -16.50 12.22
CA TRP A 357 -6.87 -15.38 12.41
C TRP A 357 -7.09 -14.53 11.16
N ILE A 358 -6.25 -14.67 10.13
CA ILE A 358 -6.39 -13.91 8.89
C ILE A 358 -7.22 -14.68 7.87
N PHE A 359 -7.89 -13.95 6.98
CA PHE A 359 -8.81 -14.52 5.99
C PHE A 359 -8.19 -14.50 4.60
N ILE A 360 -6.97 -15.03 4.43
CA ILE A 360 -6.26 -15.06 3.15
C ILE A 360 -6.17 -16.50 2.62
N SER A 361 -6.42 -16.70 1.33
CA SER A 361 -6.21 -17.98 0.65
C SER A 361 -4.73 -18.22 0.39
N GLU A 362 -4.08 -19.03 1.24
CA GLU A 362 -2.66 -19.42 1.07
C GLU A 362 -2.39 -20.25 -0.20
N ASP A 363 -3.42 -20.79 -0.85
CA ASP A 363 -3.29 -21.47 -2.15
C ASP A 363 -3.11 -20.48 -3.31
N ILE A 364 -3.47 -19.21 -3.12
CA ILE A 364 -3.42 -18.14 -4.13
C ILE A 364 -2.29 -17.16 -3.80
N PHE A 365 -2.18 -16.78 -2.53
CA PHE A 365 -1.27 -15.73 -2.09
C PHE A 365 -0.08 -16.32 -1.31
N SER A 366 1.12 -15.84 -1.64
CA SER A 366 2.34 -16.05 -0.84
C SER A 366 2.68 -14.85 0.05
N GLU A 367 2.02 -13.72 -0.19
CA GLU A 367 2.20 -12.43 0.49
C GLU A 367 0.84 -11.87 0.93
N VAL A 368 0.87 -10.89 1.83
CA VAL A 368 -0.31 -10.11 2.19
C VAL A 368 -0.82 -9.38 0.94
N PRO A 369 -2.10 -9.58 0.54
CA PRO A 369 -2.65 -8.96 -0.66
C PRO A 369 -2.68 -7.42 -0.60
N ASP A 370 -2.66 -6.78 -1.77
CA ASP A 370 -2.79 -5.32 -1.89
C ASP A 370 -4.01 -4.77 -1.13
N GLY A 371 -3.78 -3.75 -0.30
CA GLY A 371 -4.82 -3.13 0.51
C GLY A 371 -5.43 -4.03 1.59
N TYR A 372 -4.72 -5.07 2.01
CA TYR A 372 -5.01 -5.87 3.21
C TYR A 372 -3.87 -5.70 4.22
N TYR A 373 -4.21 -5.61 5.49
CA TYR A 373 -3.24 -5.36 6.58
C TYR A 373 -3.53 -6.30 7.74
N VAL A 374 -2.48 -6.70 8.45
CA VAL A 374 -2.59 -7.55 9.63
C VAL A 374 -1.90 -6.90 10.81
N LEU A 375 -2.60 -6.76 11.92
CA LEU A 375 -2.05 -6.30 13.20
C LEU A 375 -2.11 -7.46 14.20
N TYR A 376 -0.96 -7.96 14.62
CA TYR A 376 -0.84 -9.18 15.41
C TYR A 376 -0.34 -8.89 16.83
N ASN A 377 -1.14 -9.23 17.84
CA ASN A 377 -0.71 -9.23 19.24
C ASN A 377 0.22 -10.42 19.48
N VAL A 378 1.52 -10.15 19.67
CA VAL A 378 2.54 -11.20 19.81
C VAL A 378 2.33 -12.02 21.09
N GLY A 379 1.94 -11.37 22.18
CA GLY A 379 1.82 -12.00 23.49
C GLY A 379 0.60 -12.91 23.63
N GLY A 380 -0.56 -12.44 23.14
CA GLY A 380 -1.82 -13.19 23.20
C GLY A 380 -2.06 -14.09 21.99
N GLU A 381 -1.30 -13.92 20.91
CA GLU A 381 -1.43 -14.66 19.66
C GLU A 381 -2.74 -14.37 18.89
N GLU A 382 -3.30 -13.16 19.00
CA GLU A 382 -4.49 -12.73 18.26
C GLU A 382 -4.14 -11.84 17.05
N GLY A 383 -4.80 -12.10 15.91
CA GLY A 383 -4.62 -11.34 14.68
C GLY A 383 -5.83 -10.49 14.34
N PHE A 384 -5.61 -9.18 14.19
CA PHE A 384 -6.58 -8.23 13.68
C PHE A 384 -6.30 -7.98 12.20
N THR A 385 -7.36 -7.70 11.44
CA THR A 385 -7.28 -7.47 10.00
C THR A 385 -7.90 -6.13 9.64
N ALA A 386 -7.36 -5.48 8.63
CA ALA A 386 -7.93 -4.26 8.07
C ALA A 386 -7.77 -4.24 6.56
N GLU A 387 -8.60 -3.45 5.89
CA GLU A 387 -8.54 -3.25 4.45
C GLU A 387 -8.63 -1.76 4.07
N ASP A 388 -7.99 -1.41 2.96
CA ASP A 388 -8.12 -0.08 2.38
C ASP A 388 -9.54 0.19 1.88
N VAL A 389 -9.97 1.43 2.06
CA VAL A 389 -11.23 1.90 1.49
C VAL A 389 -11.15 1.81 -0.03
N GLY A 390 -12.07 1.06 -0.63
CA GLY A 390 -12.11 0.90 -2.09
C GLY A 390 -11.13 -0.15 -2.62
N THR A 391 -10.59 -1.01 -1.76
CA THR A 391 -9.79 -2.16 -2.20
C THR A 391 -10.53 -3.00 -3.27
N ILE A 392 -9.77 -3.53 -4.22
CA ILE A 392 -10.31 -4.28 -5.37
C ILE A 392 -11.08 -5.53 -4.96
N TRP A 393 -10.79 -6.08 -3.79
CA TRP A 393 -11.32 -7.36 -3.28
C TRP A 393 -12.82 -7.33 -2.97
N TYR A 394 -13.45 -6.16 -2.98
CA TYR A 394 -14.89 -6.01 -2.81
C TYR A 394 -15.58 -5.37 -4.01
N ARG A 395 -14.84 -5.11 -5.09
CA ARG A 395 -15.36 -4.42 -6.27
C ARG A 395 -15.88 -5.43 -7.27
N THR A 396 -17.17 -5.34 -7.58
CA THR A 396 -17.79 -6.22 -8.57
C THR A 396 -17.76 -5.57 -9.95
N CYS A 397 -17.17 -6.26 -10.92
CA CYS A 397 -17.16 -5.81 -12.32
C CYS A 397 -18.15 -6.65 -13.13
N ARG A 398 -18.87 -6.03 -14.07
CA ARG A 398 -19.83 -6.70 -14.96
C ARG A 398 -19.64 -6.33 -16.42
N TYR A 399 -19.93 -7.30 -17.27
CA TYR A 399 -20.10 -7.14 -18.71
C TYR A 399 -21.54 -7.53 -19.09
N TYR A 400 -22.18 -6.75 -19.96
CA TYR A 400 -23.57 -6.97 -20.36
C TYR A 400 -23.67 -7.23 -21.86
N TYR A 401 -24.48 -8.23 -22.24
CA TYR A 401 -24.83 -8.51 -23.63
C TYR A 401 -26.31 -8.90 -23.76
N ASN A 402 -27.12 -7.97 -24.26
CA ASN A 402 -28.58 -8.07 -24.23
C ASN A 402 -29.08 -8.25 -22.78
N ASP A 403 -29.84 -9.31 -22.51
CA ASP A 403 -30.35 -9.64 -21.17
C ASP A 403 -29.31 -10.42 -20.35
N ALA A 404 -28.29 -11.02 -20.99
CA ALA A 404 -27.25 -11.79 -20.33
C ALA A 404 -26.16 -10.88 -19.76
N TYR A 405 -25.49 -11.34 -18.71
CA TYR A 405 -24.34 -10.66 -18.13
C TYR A 405 -23.31 -11.63 -17.57
N ILE A 406 -22.10 -11.12 -17.40
CA ILE A 406 -20.99 -11.81 -16.75
C ILE A 406 -20.56 -10.94 -15.58
N GLN A 407 -20.21 -11.58 -14.47
CA GLN A 407 -19.75 -10.92 -13.25
C GLN A 407 -18.41 -11.49 -12.81
N PHE A 408 -17.45 -10.61 -12.57
CA PHE A 408 -16.22 -10.94 -11.86
C PHE A 408 -16.24 -10.30 -10.46
N THR A 409 -15.96 -11.11 -9.46
CA THR A 409 -15.86 -10.68 -8.06
C THR A 409 -14.50 -11.13 -7.53
N PRO A 410 -13.50 -10.23 -7.49
CA PRO A 410 -12.22 -10.50 -6.86
C PRO A 410 -12.41 -10.88 -5.39
N SER A 411 -11.54 -11.73 -4.85
CA SER A 411 -11.52 -12.04 -3.42
C SER A 411 -10.15 -12.57 -2.99
N TYR A 412 -9.63 -12.06 -1.88
CA TYR A 412 -8.44 -12.60 -1.24
C TYR A 412 -8.72 -13.86 -0.40
N TYR A 413 -9.97 -14.08 0.04
CA TYR A 413 -10.31 -15.10 1.04
C TYR A 413 -10.69 -16.45 0.43
N MET A 414 -11.65 -16.48 -0.49
CA MET A 414 -12.19 -17.74 -1.06
C MET A 414 -11.82 -17.94 -2.52
N GLY A 415 -10.91 -17.13 -3.06
CA GLY A 415 -10.63 -17.05 -4.50
C GLY A 415 -11.62 -16.18 -5.25
N SER A 416 -11.19 -15.65 -6.39
CA SER A 416 -12.00 -14.74 -7.20
C SER A 416 -13.01 -15.54 -8.03
N TYR A 417 -14.24 -15.05 -8.16
CA TYR A 417 -15.29 -15.78 -8.87
C TYR A 417 -15.64 -15.12 -10.21
N PHE A 418 -15.72 -15.94 -11.25
CA PHE A 418 -16.16 -15.51 -12.57
C PHE A 418 -17.44 -16.24 -12.99
N ASN A 419 -18.54 -15.50 -13.04
CA ASN A 419 -19.90 -16.04 -13.14
C ASN A 419 -20.60 -15.56 -14.42
N PHE A 420 -21.25 -16.48 -15.12
CA PHE A 420 -21.96 -16.25 -16.37
C PHE A 420 -23.46 -16.46 -16.18
N PHE A 421 -24.26 -15.44 -16.46
CA PHE A 421 -25.72 -15.44 -16.26
C PHE A 421 -26.45 -15.20 -17.58
N GLU A 422 -27.48 -16.00 -17.87
CA GLU A 422 -28.31 -15.82 -19.08
C GLU A 422 -29.27 -14.62 -18.98
N ASP A 423 -29.67 -14.28 -17.75
CA ASP A 423 -30.46 -13.10 -17.39
C ASP A 423 -30.44 -12.87 -15.86
N ASP A 424 -31.04 -11.76 -15.40
CA ASP A 424 -31.13 -11.37 -13.99
C ASP A 424 -31.92 -12.36 -13.09
N ASP A 425 -32.78 -13.19 -13.69
CA ASP A 425 -33.64 -14.14 -12.97
C ASP A 425 -33.06 -15.56 -12.94
N SER A 426 -31.96 -15.80 -13.65
CA SER A 426 -31.34 -17.11 -13.83
C SER A 426 -30.20 -17.35 -12.84
N PRO A 427 -30.00 -18.59 -12.36
CA PRO A 427 -28.76 -18.95 -11.69
C PRO A 427 -27.58 -18.85 -12.66
N SER A 428 -26.35 -18.82 -12.12
CA SER A 428 -25.14 -18.85 -12.95
C SER A 428 -25.12 -20.14 -13.80
N SER A 429 -25.01 -19.99 -15.13
CA SER A 429 -24.89 -21.10 -16.08
C SER A 429 -23.47 -21.69 -16.10
N LEU A 430 -22.47 -20.86 -15.78
CA LEU A 430 -21.08 -21.27 -15.56
C LEU A 430 -20.51 -20.43 -14.41
N SER A 431 -19.72 -21.03 -13.53
CA SER A 431 -19.00 -20.32 -12.48
C SER A 431 -17.60 -20.90 -12.38
N LEU A 432 -16.60 -20.04 -12.54
CA LEU A 432 -15.19 -20.41 -12.49
C LEU A 432 -14.55 -19.89 -11.20
N ASP A 433 -13.69 -20.72 -10.62
CA ASP A 433 -12.78 -20.32 -9.55
C ASP A 433 -11.49 -19.80 -10.19
N VAL A 434 -11.19 -18.54 -9.95
CA VAL A 434 -10.07 -17.83 -10.56
C VAL A 434 -9.06 -17.51 -9.47
N PRO A 435 -7.89 -18.17 -9.45
CA PRO A 435 -6.85 -17.97 -8.45
C PRO A 435 -6.05 -16.69 -8.76
N TRP A 436 -6.75 -15.56 -8.86
CA TRP A 436 -6.16 -14.27 -9.19
C TRP A 436 -5.59 -13.59 -7.95
N ASP A 437 -4.31 -13.24 -8.03
CA ASP A 437 -3.54 -12.55 -6.99
C ASP A 437 -3.75 -11.02 -7.00
N GLY A 438 -4.61 -10.51 -7.88
CA GLY A 438 -4.91 -9.09 -8.00
C GLY A 438 -3.97 -8.31 -8.90
N LYS A 439 -2.81 -8.89 -9.32
CA LYS A 439 -1.74 -8.21 -10.05
C LYS A 439 -1.45 -8.88 -11.40
N SER A 440 -1.32 -10.21 -11.42
CA SER A 440 -0.90 -10.97 -12.59
C SER A 440 -1.92 -10.92 -13.71
N SER A 441 -1.42 -10.72 -14.93
CA SER A 441 -2.17 -10.86 -16.18
C SER A 441 -1.88 -12.19 -16.90
N ASP A 442 -1.10 -13.08 -16.28
CA ASP A 442 -0.76 -14.36 -16.89
C ASP A 442 -1.99 -15.29 -16.99
N PRO A 443 -2.03 -16.19 -17.99
CA PRO A 443 -3.10 -17.16 -18.10
C PRO A 443 -3.13 -18.13 -16.90
N MET A 444 -4.29 -18.24 -16.27
CA MET A 444 -4.55 -19.12 -15.13
C MET A 444 -5.45 -20.29 -15.56
N GLU A 445 -5.11 -21.50 -15.13
CA GLU A 445 -5.99 -22.67 -15.30
C GLU A 445 -7.06 -22.66 -14.20
N CYS A 446 -8.33 -22.62 -14.61
CA CYS A 446 -9.49 -22.47 -13.74
C CYS A 446 -10.43 -23.68 -13.86
N GLY A 447 -10.93 -24.14 -12.71
CA GLY A 447 -11.97 -25.14 -12.60
C GLY A 447 -13.36 -24.52 -12.37
N ILE A 448 -14.38 -25.37 -12.30
CA ILE A 448 -15.74 -24.96 -11.95
C ILE A 448 -15.83 -24.73 -10.44
N ALA A 449 -16.23 -23.53 -10.00
CA ALA A 449 -16.34 -23.18 -8.58
C ALA A 449 -17.54 -23.84 -7.89
N TRP A 450 -18.68 -23.91 -8.58
CA TRP A 450 -19.95 -24.39 -8.02
C TRP A 450 -20.64 -25.35 -8.99
N GLY A 451 -20.99 -26.54 -8.51
CA GLY A 451 -21.72 -27.55 -9.30
C GLY A 451 -21.06 -28.92 -9.26
N ASP A 452 -21.55 -29.83 -10.11
CA ASP A 452 -20.87 -31.10 -10.36
C ASP A 452 -19.66 -30.82 -11.27
N ASP A 453 -18.45 -30.97 -10.74
CA ASP A 453 -17.23 -30.93 -11.54
C ASP A 453 -17.28 -32.04 -12.60
N ASP A 454 -17.48 -31.63 -13.86
CA ASP A 454 -17.54 -32.51 -15.01
C ASP A 454 -16.14 -32.74 -15.64
N GLY A 455 -15.10 -32.21 -14.99
CA GLY A 455 -13.71 -32.24 -15.45
C GLY A 455 -13.39 -31.17 -16.48
N SER A 456 -14.27 -30.19 -16.70
CA SER A 456 -13.98 -29.05 -17.58
C SER A 456 -12.92 -28.15 -16.97
N ALA A 457 -11.99 -27.71 -17.82
CA ALA A 457 -10.93 -26.79 -17.45
C ALA A 457 -10.96 -25.60 -18.40
N PHE A 458 -10.68 -24.43 -17.84
CA PHE A 458 -10.68 -23.16 -18.56
C PHE A 458 -9.34 -22.47 -18.34
N GLU A 459 -8.91 -21.69 -19.32
CA GLU A 459 -7.81 -20.75 -19.18
C GLU A 459 -8.42 -19.35 -19.08
N VAL A 460 -8.06 -18.59 -18.05
CA VAL A 460 -8.58 -17.25 -17.78
C VAL A 460 -7.42 -16.28 -17.66
N THR A 461 -7.53 -15.10 -18.27
CA THR A 461 -6.62 -13.97 -18.04
C THR A 461 -7.42 -12.80 -17.50
N VAL A 462 -6.84 -12.05 -16.57
CA VAL A 462 -7.43 -10.83 -15.99
C VAL A 462 -6.41 -9.71 -16.13
N GLU A 463 -6.69 -8.74 -16.99
CA GLU A 463 -5.84 -7.58 -17.23
C GLU A 463 -6.55 -6.34 -16.68
N ARG A 464 -5.91 -5.66 -15.71
CA ARG A 464 -6.34 -4.34 -15.28
C ARG A 464 -6.11 -3.34 -16.42
N LEU A 465 -7.13 -2.56 -16.75
CA LEU A 465 -7.01 -1.50 -17.74
C LEU A 465 -6.82 -0.17 -17.04
N ASP A 466 -5.84 0.62 -17.49
CA ASP A 466 -5.66 1.99 -17.02
C ASP A 466 -6.90 2.82 -17.37
N GLY A 467 -7.62 3.27 -16.34
CA GLY A 467 -8.77 4.17 -16.50
C GLY A 467 -8.34 5.61 -16.79
N ASP A 468 -9.23 6.39 -17.41
CA ASP A 468 -9.06 7.84 -17.55
C ASP A 468 -9.19 8.59 -16.20
N ALA A 469 -9.70 7.90 -15.16
CA ALA A 469 -9.88 8.40 -13.80
C ALA A 469 -9.31 7.40 -12.76
N PRO A 470 -8.69 7.86 -11.67
CA PRO A 470 -8.03 7.00 -10.68
C PRO A 470 -8.94 5.97 -10.00
N ASP A 471 -10.25 6.27 -9.95
CA ASP A 471 -11.22 5.49 -9.19
C ASP A 471 -12.03 4.50 -10.05
N GLU A 472 -11.80 4.42 -11.36
CA GLU A 472 -12.52 3.48 -12.23
C GLU A 472 -11.75 2.16 -12.36
N LEU A 473 -12.46 1.03 -12.15
CA LEU A 473 -11.90 -0.30 -12.33
C LEU A 473 -12.55 -0.97 -13.54
N ASP A 474 -11.75 -1.06 -14.60
CA ASP A 474 -12.07 -1.81 -15.80
C ASP A 474 -11.11 -2.99 -15.94
N LEU A 475 -11.66 -4.16 -16.24
CA LEU A 475 -10.91 -5.40 -16.38
C LEU A 475 -11.15 -5.98 -17.77
N ARG A 476 -10.10 -6.19 -18.55
CA ARG A 476 -10.19 -7.06 -19.72
C ARG A 476 -10.02 -8.49 -19.26
N ILE A 477 -11.02 -9.32 -19.54
CA ILE A 477 -10.99 -10.74 -19.19
C ILE A 477 -11.14 -11.56 -20.47
N THR A 478 -10.25 -12.54 -20.63
CA THR A 478 -10.42 -13.58 -21.65
C THR A 478 -10.63 -14.93 -20.97
N VAL A 479 -11.47 -15.77 -21.57
CA VAL A 479 -11.74 -17.13 -21.13
C VAL A 479 -11.67 -18.06 -22.33
N LYS A 480 -11.01 -19.20 -22.14
CA LYS A 480 -10.90 -20.25 -23.14
C LYS A 480 -11.20 -21.60 -22.51
N CYS A 481 -12.15 -22.35 -23.07
CA CYS A 481 -12.40 -23.72 -22.66
C CYS A 481 -11.30 -24.64 -23.21
N LEU A 482 -10.53 -25.28 -22.32
CA LEU A 482 -9.44 -26.18 -22.68
C LEU A 482 -9.94 -27.57 -23.04
N THR A 483 -11.08 -27.98 -22.48
CA THR A 483 -11.66 -29.32 -22.64
C THR A 483 -12.63 -29.43 -23.81
N ASP A 484 -13.34 -28.36 -24.14
CA ASP A 484 -14.23 -28.28 -25.30
C ASP A 484 -13.93 -27.03 -26.16
N PRO A 485 -13.13 -27.17 -27.23
CA PRO A 485 -12.82 -26.08 -28.16
C PRO A 485 -14.05 -25.49 -28.88
N GLU A 486 -15.22 -26.13 -28.79
CA GLU A 486 -16.47 -25.66 -29.37
C GLU A 486 -17.47 -25.20 -28.29
N TYR A 487 -17.00 -24.97 -27.06
CA TYR A 487 -17.85 -24.47 -25.97
C TYR A 487 -18.55 -23.17 -26.39
N ASP A 488 -19.85 -23.10 -26.13
CA ASP A 488 -20.72 -22.05 -26.67
C ASP A 488 -20.84 -20.87 -25.69
N PHE A 489 -20.07 -19.81 -25.96
CA PHE A 489 -20.17 -18.51 -25.27
C PHE A 489 -21.09 -17.50 -26.00
N SER A 490 -21.86 -17.93 -27.01
CA SER A 490 -22.63 -17.00 -27.85
C SER A 490 -23.77 -16.30 -27.11
N THR A 491 -24.29 -16.89 -26.04
CA THR A 491 -25.25 -16.25 -25.12
C THR A 491 -24.70 -14.95 -24.54
N TRP A 492 -23.39 -14.88 -24.32
CA TRP A 492 -22.69 -13.69 -23.80
C TRP A 492 -21.97 -12.89 -24.90
N GLY A 493 -22.32 -13.13 -26.17
CA GLY A 493 -21.89 -12.30 -27.29
C GLY A 493 -20.57 -12.70 -27.95
N SER A 494 -19.97 -13.82 -27.55
CA SER A 494 -18.83 -14.36 -28.30
C SER A 494 -19.26 -14.91 -29.67
N ASN A 495 -18.43 -14.69 -30.68
CA ASN A 495 -18.55 -15.30 -32.01
C ASN A 495 -17.39 -16.25 -32.33
N VAL A 496 -16.53 -16.51 -31.35
CA VAL A 496 -15.39 -17.43 -31.44
C VAL A 496 -15.73 -18.69 -30.63
N PRO A 497 -15.79 -19.88 -31.27
CA PRO A 497 -16.02 -21.11 -30.54
C PRO A 497 -14.96 -21.34 -29.45
N GLY A 498 -15.41 -21.75 -28.26
CA GLY A 498 -14.53 -22.09 -27.14
C GLY A 498 -13.91 -20.90 -26.40
N GLU A 499 -14.11 -19.66 -26.87
CA GLU A 499 -13.43 -18.48 -26.34
C GLU A 499 -14.41 -17.33 -26.06
N PHE A 500 -14.13 -16.54 -25.03
CA PHE A 500 -14.80 -15.29 -24.70
C PHE A 500 -13.74 -14.22 -24.40
N GLU A 501 -14.00 -12.99 -24.84
CA GLU A 501 -13.23 -11.80 -24.47
C GLU A 501 -14.20 -10.66 -24.22
N GLY A 502 -14.02 -9.95 -23.11
CA GLY A 502 -14.84 -8.78 -22.77
C GLY A 502 -14.11 -7.82 -21.84
N ILE A 503 -14.55 -6.57 -21.86
CA ILE A 503 -14.18 -5.57 -20.86
C ILE A 503 -15.32 -5.50 -19.86
N LEU A 504 -15.01 -5.77 -18.60
CA LEU A 504 -15.94 -5.68 -17.48
C LEU A 504 -15.72 -4.35 -16.77
N HIS A 505 -16.81 -3.70 -16.42
CA HIS A 505 -16.82 -2.40 -15.76
C HIS A 505 -17.32 -2.55 -14.32
N GLU A 506 -16.71 -1.83 -13.38
CA GLU A 506 -17.22 -1.77 -12.01
C GLU A 506 -18.70 -1.36 -11.96
N VAL A 507 -19.47 -2.08 -11.14
CA VAL A 507 -20.83 -1.71 -10.79
C VAL A 507 -20.81 -0.99 -9.44
N LYS A 508 -21.25 0.26 -9.44
CA LYS A 508 -21.45 1.05 -8.21
C LYS A 508 -22.89 0.86 -7.74
N ASP A 509 -23.07 0.17 -6.62
CA ASP A 509 -24.38 -0.07 -5.98
C ASP A 509 -24.97 1.20 -5.32
#